data_AF-A0A4U6TJP9-F1
#
_entry.id   AF-A0A4U6TJP9-F1
#
_cell.length_a   1.000
_cell.length_b   1.000
_cell.length_c   1.000
_cell.angle_alpha   90.00
_cell.angle_beta   90.00
_cell.angle_gamma   90.00
#
_symmetry.space_group_name_H-M   'P 1'
#
loop_
_entity.id
_entity.type
_entity.pdbx_description
1 polymer ?
#
loop_
_entity_poly.entity_id
_entity_poly.type
_entity_poly.pdbx_seq_one_letter_code
_entity_poly.pdbx_strand_id
1 'polypeptide(L)'
;MKAAASALFGSPDSLHARPNTFGELLRAIVSPSRTVQEAVNWALKGVDPDIALHMRMMSSRPVEARQAAASCIKRAIQICHIQGTPRVALVSDTPSFVQDIKSDISEFAEVIYFDYELFVNKSNWMFGNDTPLDFRLRDWGPAPRWAAIVDFFLASRARYAVITGAHPRVGTTYAQLIAALAAANTYDLKPSGANFTFLSSIHSSLLVHGLSTQVGRSHIWDTYAGPLSCGHQPHQCAVTPLLPPTWWDGTWQSPNPRDVKRLSEYGVQLSITGEVDESQLLAHCRSREDHVDRYSVLSSDIKNS
;
A
#
# COMPACT_ATOMS: atom_id res chain seq x y z
N MET A 1 -19.83 6.54 -6.88
CA MET A 1 -18.83 5.88 -6.00
C MET A 1 -18.99 6.26 -4.53
N LYS A 2 -19.03 7.54 -4.12
CA LYS A 2 -19.23 7.93 -2.69
C LYS A 2 -20.50 7.34 -2.06
N ALA A 3 -21.63 7.36 -2.79
CA ALA A 3 -22.86 6.69 -2.36
C ALA A 3 -22.70 5.16 -2.24
N ALA A 4 -21.99 4.52 -3.17
CA ALA A 4 -21.69 3.07 -3.10
C ALA A 4 -20.75 2.74 -1.93
N ALA A 5 -19.72 3.56 -1.69
CA ALA A 5 -18.84 3.43 -0.53
C ALA A 5 -19.59 3.67 0.78
N SER A 6 -20.53 4.62 0.81
CA SER A 6 -21.40 4.85 1.98
C SER A 6 -22.35 3.66 2.20
N ALA A 7 -22.89 3.08 1.13
CA ALA A 7 -23.73 1.89 1.21
C ALA A 7 -22.95 0.64 1.67
N LEU A 8 -21.70 0.48 1.20
CA LEU A 8 -20.85 -0.65 1.56
C LEU A 8 -20.24 -0.50 2.97
N PHE A 9 -19.92 0.73 3.37
CA PHE A 9 -19.05 0.96 4.52
C PHE A 9 -19.61 1.96 5.56
N GLY A 10 -20.81 2.53 5.39
CA GLY A 10 -21.43 3.45 6.36
C GLY A 10 -21.07 4.92 6.14
N SER A 11 -20.44 5.58 7.11
CA SER A 11 -20.13 7.03 7.07
C SER A 11 -18.67 7.29 6.67
N PRO A 12 -18.34 7.41 5.37
CA PRO A 12 -16.97 7.65 4.91
C PRO A 12 -16.39 8.99 5.37
N ASP A 13 -17.24 9.97 5.71
CA ASP A 13 -16.82 11.30 6.17
C ASP A 13 -16.35 11.33 7.64
N SER A 14 -16.49 10.22 8.38
CA SER A 14 -15.98 10.10 9.75
C SER A 14 -14.60 9.42 9.76
N LEU A 15 -13.55 10.24 9.71
CA LEU A 15 -12.15 9.80 9.73
C LEU A 15 -11.77 8.93 10.94
N HIS A 16 -12.54 9.02 12.04
CA HIS A 16 -12.32 8.22 13.25
C HIS A 16 -13.16 6.93 13.29
N ALA A 17 -14.13 6.77 12.38
CA ALA A 17 -14.99 5.58 12.35
C ALA A 17 -14.38 4.41 11.58
N ARG A 18 -13.18 4.57 11.02
CA ARG A 18 -12.49 3.56 10.19
C ARG A 18 -10.99 3.79 10.14
N PRO A 19 -10.19 2.76 9.84
CA PRO A 19 -8.74 2.89 9.76
C PRO A 19 -8.30 3.63 8.48
N ASN A 20 -8.89 3.29 7.32
CA ASN A 20 -8.71 3.96 6.03
C ASN A 20 -9.66 3.35 4.97
N THR A 21 -10.14 4.13 4.00
CA THR A 21 -11.13 3.63 3.02
C THR A 21 -10.54 2.69 1.95
N PHE A 22 -9.28 2.88 1.55
CA PHE A 22 -8.64 1.99 0.58
C PHE A 22 -8.50 0.56 1.11
N GLY A 23 -8.15 0.40 2.39
CA GLY A 23 -8.05 -0.88 3.07
C GLY A 23 -9.39 -1.60 3.13
N GLU A 24 -10.46 -0.89 3.47
CA GLU A 24 -11.83 -1.44 3.46
C GLU A 24 -12.26 -1.86 2.05
N LEU A 25 -11.97 -1.05 1.03
CA LEU A 25 -12.22 -1.41 -0.37
C LEU A 25 -11.44 -2.65 -0.77
N LEU A 26 -10.13 -2.69 -0.51
CA LEU A 26 -9.28 -3.85 -0.78
C LEU A 26 -9.82 -5.09 -0.09
N ARG A 27 -10.20 -4.99 1.18
CA ARG A 27 -10.76 -6.09 1.96
C ARG A 27 -12.07 -6.61 1.37
N ALA A 28 -12.90 -5.73 0.80
CA ALA A 28 -14.17 -6.10 0.19
C ALA A 28 -14.04 -6.69 -1.23
N ILE A 29 -13.07 -6.22 -2.03
CA ILE A 29 -13.00 -6.55 -3.47
C ILE A 29 -11.81 -7.45 -3.85
N VAL A 30 -10.82 -7.59 -2.96
CA VAL A 30 -9.60 -8.35 -3.21
C VAL A 30 -9.47 -9.46 -2.19
N SER A 31 -9.72 -10.70 -2.62
CA SER A 31 -9.49 -11.91 -1.84
C SER A 31 -8.43 -12.79 -2.50
N PRO A 32 -7.55 -13.44 -1.73
CA PRO A 32 -6.58 -14.37 -2.30
C PRO A 32 -7.31 -15.54 -2.95
N SER A 33 -6.79 -16.00 -4.09
CA SER A 33 -7.21 -17.31 -4.62
C SER A 33 -6.79 -18.42 -3.66
N ARG A 34 -7.38 -19.61 -3.78
CA ARG A 34 -7.02 -20.77 -2.96
C ARG A 34 -5.50 -21.03 -2.95
N THR A 35 -4.86 -20.96 -4.11
CA THR A 35 -3.41 -21.14 -4.25
C THR A 35 -2.60 -20.10 -3.49
N VAL A 36 -2.97 -18.83 -3.64
CA VAL A 36 -2.29 -17.74 -2.91
C VAL A 36 -2.49 -17.94 -1.41
N GLN A 37 -3.68 -18.31 -0.97
CA GLN A 37 -3.97 -18.56 0.44
C GLN A 37 -3.15 -19.72 1.01
N GLU A 38 -2.96 -20.80 0.25
CA GLU A 38 -2.12 -21.94 0.65
C GLU A 38 -0.64 -21.53 0.79
N ALA A 39 -0.12 -20.71 -0.13
CA ALA A 39 1.23 -20.16 -0.05
C ALA A 39 1.41 -19.20 1.15
N VAL A 40 0.42 -18.33 1.40
CA VAL A 40 0.40 -17.46 2.59
C VAL A 40 0.41 -18.30 3.87
N ASN A 41 -0.45 -19.31 3.96
CA ASN A 41 -0.52 -20.18 5.13
C ASN A 41 0.78 -20.96 5.36
N TRP A 42 1.42 -21.42 4.28
CA TRP A 42 2.72 -22.07 4.33
C TRP A 42 3.80 -21.14 4.92
N ALA A 43 3.82 -19.87 4.52
CA ALA A 43 4.77 -18.89 5.04
C ALA A 43 4.48 -18.50 6.51
N LEU A 44 3.20 -18.32 6.86
CA LEU A 44 2.76 -17.94 8.22
C LEU A 44 3.07 -19.01 9.28
N LYS A 45 3.00 -20.29 8.89
CA LYS A 45 3.03 -21.43 9.81
C LYS A 45 1.97 -21.32 10.92
N GLY A 46 0.80 -20.78 10.57
CA GLY A 46 -0.37 -20.71 11.45
C GLY A 46 -0.43 -19.53 12.42
N VAL A 47 0.56 -18.63 12.43
CA VAL A 47 0.56 -17.45 13.31
C VAL A 47 0.77 -16.18 12.48
N ASP A 48 0.04 -15.13 12.79
CA ASP A 48 0.17 -13.84 12.08
C ASP A 48 1.42 -13.06 12.54
N PRO A 49 2.04 -12.25 11.66
CA PRO A 49 3.13 -11.36 12.05
C PRO A 49 2.62 -10.18 12.90
N ASP A 50 3.45 -9.70 13.81
CA ASP A 50 3.18 -8.47 14.56
C ASP A 50 3.48 -7.22 13.71
N ILE A 51 4.59 -7.28 12.96
CA ILE A 51 5.09 -6.21 12.11
C ILE A 51 5.33 -6.75 10.71
N ALA A 52 5.09 -5.95 9.67
CA ALA A 52 5.62 -6.22 8.34
C ALA A 52 6.66 -5.17 7.94
N LEU A 53 7.74 -5.62 7.30
CA LEU A 53 8.80 -4.79 6.74
C LEU A 53 8.84 -4.99 5.23
N HIS A 54 8.65 -3.91 4.47
CA HIS A 54 8.76 -3.91 3.02
C HIS A 54 10.00 -3.13 2.57
N MET A 55 10.86 -3.78 1.80
CA MET A 55 12.13 -3.27 1.29
C MET A 55 12.16 -3.44 -0.23
N ARG A 56 12.40 -2.38 -1.01
CA ARG A 56 12.28 -2.42 -2.47
C ARG A 56 13.59 -2.07 -3.17
N MET A 57 13.91 -2.75 -4.28
CA MET A 57 15.08 -2.51 -5.13
C MET A 57 16.39 -2.49 -4.33
N MET A 58 16.60 -3.50 -3.48
CA MET A 58 17.76 -3.59 -2.58
C MET A 58 18.96 -4.32 -3.21
N SER A 59 19.09 -4.28 -4.54
CA SER A 59 20.14 -5.01 -5.27
C SER A 59 21.56 -4.58 -4.90
N SER A 60 21.75 -3.32 -4.50
CA SER A 60 23.02 -2.78 -3.99
C SER A 60 23.32 -3.20 -2.54
N ARG A 61 22.37 -3.83 -1.84
CA ARG A 61 22.49 -4.32 -0.46
C ARG A 61 23.05 -3.27 0.53
N PRO A 62 22.47 -2.05 0.57
CA PRO A 62 22.96 -0.95 1.40
C PRO A 62 22.92 -1.29 2.88
N VAL A 63 24.05 -1.12 3.58
CA VAL A 63 24.16 -1.44 5.02
C VAL A 63 23.32 -0.46 5.84
N GLU A 64 23.34 0.82 5.49
CA GLU A 64 22.65 1.89 6.21
C GLU A 64 21.13 1.73 6.13
N ALA A 65 20.59 1.23 5.00
CA ALA A 65 19.16 0.97 4.89
C ALA A 65 18.73 -0.24 5.73
N ARG A 66 19.57 -1.29 5.83
CA ARG A 66 19.34 -2.42 6.74
C ARG A 66 19.33 -1.98 8.20
N GLN A 67 20.35 -1.21 8.61
CA GLN A 67 20.48 -0.69 9.96
C GLN A 67 19.31 0.25 10.33
N ALA A 68 18.90 1.12 9.41
CA ALA A 68 17.74 1.97 9.58
C ALA A 68 16.47 1.12 9.77
N ALA A 69 16.26 0.10 8.94
CA ALA A 69 15.09 -0.76 9.00
C ALA A 69 15.02 -1.55 10.31
N ALA A 70 16.13 -2.17 10.72
CA ALA A 70 16.23 -2.88 12.00
C ALA A 70 15.96 -1.95 13.20
N SER A 71 16.52 -0.74 13.17
CA SER A 71 16.26 0.30 14.19
C SER A 71 14.79 0.72 14.21
N CYS A 72 14.16 0.83 13.04
CA CYS A 72 12.75 1.18 12.93
C CYS A 72 11.82 0.06 13.42
N ILE A 73 12.18 -1.21 13.25
CA ILE A 73 11.47 -2.34 13.88
C ILE A 73 11.54 -2.23 15.40
N LYS A 74 12.74 -1.99 15.96
CA LYS A 74 12.90 -1.76 17.42
C LYS A 74 12.03 -0.62 17.92
N ARG A 75 11.93 0.47 17.14
CA ARG A 75 11.04 1.59 17.45
C ARG A 75 9.55 1.22 17.35
N ALA A 76 9.16 0.44 16.35
CA ALA A 76 7.78 -0.04 16.20
C ALA A 76 7.34 -0.91 17.38
N ILE A 77 8.22 -1.80 17.86
CA ILE A 77 8.00 -2.62 19.07
C ILE A 77 7.71 -1.74 20.28
N GLN A 78 8.49 -0.66 20.47
CA GLN A 78 8.29 0.30 21.55
C GLN A 78 6.96 1.06 21.42
N ILE A 79 6.65 1.61 20.25
CA ILE A 79 5.43 2.38 19.99
C ILE A 79 4.18 1.52 20.18
N CYS A 80 4.22 0.28 19.71
CA CYS A 80 3.09 -0.63 19.71
C CYS A 80 3.00 -1.48 21.00
N HIS A 81 3.93 -1.29 21.94
CA HIS A 81 4.01 -2.05 23.19
C HIS A 81 3.99 -3.57 23.01
N ILE A 82 4.63 -4.08 21.95
CA ILE A 82 4.63 -5.52 21.63
C ILE A 82 5.42 -6.27 22.71
N GLN A 83 4.81 -7.30 23.28
CA GLN A 83 5.38 -8.13 24.35
C GLN A 83 5.99 -9.40 23.77
N GLY A 84 7.09 -9.87 24.37
CA GLY A 84 7.79 -11.06 23.94
C GLY A 84 8.58 -10.87 22.64
N THR A 85 8.95 -11.98 22.00
CA THR A 85 9.67 -11.96 20.70
C THR A 85 8.68 -11.69 19.57
N PRO A 86 8.75 -10.53 18.90
CA PRO A 86 7.82 -10.20 17.82
C PRO A 86 8.10 -11.04 16.58
N ARG A 87 7.04 -11.29 15.78
CA ARG A 87 7.16 -11.86 14.43
C ARG A 87 7.16 -10.74 13.38
N VAL A 88 8.16 -10.74 12.53
CA VAL A 88 8.34 -9.76 11.45
C VAL A 88 8.16 -10.46 10.09
N ALA A 89 7.13 -10.09 9.35
CA ALA A 89 6.99 -10.47 7.95
C ALA A 89 7.87 -9.58 7.08
N LEU A 90 8.86 -10.17 6.42
CA LEU A 90 9.80 -9.48 5.56
C LEU A 90 9.42 -9.69 4.09
N VAL A 91 9.21 -8.58 3.38
CA VAL A 91 8.91 -8.55 1.95
C VAL A 91 9.99 -7.77 1.23
N SER A 92 10.58 -8.39 0.21
CA SER A 92 11.58 -7.76 -0.65
C SER A 92 11.55 -8.36 -2.04
N ASP A 93 11.68 -7.51 -3.06
CA ASP A 93 11.90 -7.91 -4.45
C ASP A 93 13.34 -8.45 -4.70
N THR A 94 14.20 -8.38 -3.68
CA THR A 94 15.61 -8.77 -3.76
C THR A 94 15.90 -9.93 -2.80
N PRO A 95 15.90 -11.20 -3.26
CA PRO A 95 16.07 -12.37 -2.38
C PRO A 95 17.39 -12.40 -1.60
N SER A 96 18.50 -11.97 -2.20
CA SER A 96 19.80 -11.90 -1.52
C SER A 96 19.78 -10.93 -0.33
N PHE A 97 19.02 -9.84 -0.43
CA PHE A 97 18.86 -8.88 0.65
C PHE A 97 18.03 -9.42 1.82
N VAL A 98 17.07 -10.31 1.55
CA VAL A 98 16.24 -10.95 2.58
C VAL A 98 17.12 -11.67 3.60
N GLN A 99 18.16 -12.38 3.13
CA GLN A 99 19.06 -13.11 4.03
C GLN A 99 19.90 -12.16 4.91
N ASP A 100 20.38 -11.05 4.35
CA ASP A 100 21.18 -10.08 5.11
C ASP A 100 20.38 -9.46 6.24
N ILE A 101 19.24 -8.88 5.91
CA ILE A 101 18.44 -8.17 6.89
C ILE A 101 17.80 -9.15 7.89
N LYS A 102 17.51 -10.39 7.48
CA LYS A 102 17.11 -11.45 8.40
C LYS A 102 18.17 -11.66 9.48
N SER A 103 19.46 -11.67 9.14
CA SER A 103 20.52 -11.82 10.15
C SER A 103 20.55 -10.66 11.15
N ASP A 104 20.34 -9.42 10.69
CA ASP A 104 20.29 -8.24 11.56
C ASP A 104 19.07 -8.23 12.50
N ILE A 105 17.94 -8.82 12.07
CA ILE A 105 16.68 -8.84 12.82
C ILE A 105 16.57 -10.04 13.76
N SER A 106 17.17 -11.18 13.39
CA SER A 106 17.03 -12.46 14.12
C SER A 106 17.56 -12.40 15.56
N GLU A 107 18.36 -11.40 15.90
CA GLU A 107 18.81 -11.13 17.28
C GLU A 107 17.64 -10.82 18.23
N PHE A 108 16.56 -10.18 17.73
CA PHE A 108 15.50 -9.66 18.58
C PHE A 108 14.07 -9.95 18.08
N ALA A 109 13.90 -10.61 16.94
CA ALA A 109 12.59 -10.96 16.38
C ALA A 109 12.65 -12.24 15.54
N GLU A 110 11.52 -12.96 15.46
CA GLU A 110 11.37 -14.05 14.49
C GLU A 110 11.04 -13.47 13.12
N VAL A 111 11.83 -13.82 12.10
CA VAL A 111 11.60 -13.37 10.72
C VAL A 111 10.87 -14.44 9.93
N ILE A 112 9.73 -14.06 9.35
CA ILE A 112 8.99 -14.87 8.37
C ILE A 112 9.02 -14.17 7.01
N TYR A 113 9.15 -14.92 5.93
CA TYR A 113 9.08 -14.41 4.57
C TYR A 113 8.61 -15.53 3.64
N PHE A 114 8.07 -15.17 2.48
CA PHE A 114 7.71 -16.16 1.47
C PHE A 114 8.95 -16.50 0.63
N ASP A 115 9.42 -17.74 0.77
CA ASP A 115 10.50 -18.28 -0.05
C ASP A 115 9.89 -19.02 -1.25
N TYR A 116 9.77 -18.32 -2.38
CA TYR A 116 9.14 -18.83 -3.60
C TYR A 116 9.79 -20.14 -4.08
N GLU A 117 11.13 -20.19 -4.14
CA GLU A 117 11.85 -21.35 -4.63
C GLU A 117 11.62 -22.56 -3.71
N LEU A 118 11.70 -22.34 -2.39
CA LEU A 118 11.46 -23.40 -1.42
C LEU A 118 10.00 -23.88 -1.44
N PHE A 119 9.05 -22.97 -1.62
CA PHE A 119 7.63 -23.31 -1.73
C PHE A 119 7.38 -24.18 -2.96
N VAL A 120 7.81 -23.76 -4.15
CA VAL A 120 7.61 -24.51 -5.40
C VAL A 120 8.27 -25.89 -5.33
N ASN A 121 9.50 -25.96 -4.82
CA ASN A 121 10.23 -27.23 -4.69
C ASN A 121 9.54 -28.22 -3.74
N LYS A 122 8.85 -27.73 -2.69
CA LYS A 122 8.16 -28.60 -1.72
C LYS A 122 6.72 -28.94 -2.08
N SER A 123 6.07 -28.10 -2.88
CA SER A 123 4.63 -28.20 -3.13
C SER A 123 4.27 -29.03 -4.36
N ASN A 124 5.26 -29.56 -5.11
CA ASN A 124 5.05 -30.20 -6.43
C ASN A 124 4.13 -29.37 -7.35
N TRP A 125 4.15 -28.05 -7.17
CA TRP A 125 3.18 -27.15 -7.75
C TRP A 125 3.66 -26.67 -9.11
N MET A 126 2.97 -27.09 -10.17
CA MET A 126 3.23 -26.60 -11.52
C MET A 126 2.34 -25.40 -11.82
N PHE A 127 2.86 -24.18 -11.62
CA PHE A 127 2.37 -23.07 -12.44
C PHE A 127 2.90 -23.26 -13.86
N GLY A 128 2.11 -22.88 -14.86
CA GLY A 128 2.58 -22.81 -16.24
C GLY A 128 3.86 -21.96 -16.32
N ASN A 129 4.69 -22.22 -17.32
CA ASN A 129 5.95 -21.52 -17.59
C ASN A 129 5.73 -20.01 -17.85
N ASP A 130 5.38 -19.26 -16.82
CA ASP A 130 5.47 -17.80 -16.82
C ASP A 130 6.96 -17.48 -16.73
N THR A 131 7.58 -17.38 -17.90
CA THR A 131 8.95 -16.92 -18.01
C THR A 131 9.06 -15.54 -17.35
N PRO A 132 10.06 -15.33 -16.47
CA PRO A 132 10.32 -14.01 -15.92
C PRO A 132 10.44 -13.01 -17.07
N LEU A 133 9.60 -11.99 -17.06
CA LEU A 133 9.67 -10.93 -18.05
C LEU A 133 10.95 -10.13 -17.81
N ASP A 134 11.96 -10.38 -18.64
CA ASP A 134 13.34 -9.90 -18.52
C ASP A 134 13.43 -8.38 -18.27
N PHE A 135 12.48 -7.62 -18.83
CA PHE A 135 12.43 -6.16 -18.73
C PHE A 135 12.09 -5.58 -17.34
N ARG A 136 11.74 -6.41 -16.33
CA ARG A 136 11.38 -5.94 -14.98
C ARG A 136 12.07 -6.65 -13.80
N LEU A 137 13.07 -7.49 -14.05
CA LEU A 137 13.80 -8.21 -13.00
C LEU A 137 14.35 -7.29 -11.90
N ARG A 138 14.82 -6.09 -12.28
CA ARG A 138 15.33 -5.10 -11.32
C ARG A 138 14.26 -4.50 -10.40
N ASP A 139 13.03 -4.38 -10.90
CA ASP A 139 11.97 -3.62 -10.24
C ASP A 139 10.96 -4.52 -9.49
N TRP A 140 10.91 -5.81 -9.83
CA TRP A 140 9.94 -6.81 -9.35
C TRP A 140 10.62 -8.09 -8.82
N GLY A 141 11.93 -8.23 -8.99
CA GLY A 141 12.67 -9.44 -8.62
C GLY A 141 12.53 -10.57 -9.65
N PRO A 142 13.20 -11.71 -9.39
CA PRO A 142 13.19 -12.88 -10.27
C PRO A 142 11.94 -13.76 -10.15
N ALA A 143 11.17 -13.60 -9.06
CA ALA A 143 9.99 -14.42 -8.80
C ALA A 143 8.82 -14.02 -9.73
N PRO A 144 7.91 -14.96 -10.07
CA PRO A 144 6.71 -14.64 -10.85
C PRO A 144 5.80 -13.67 -10.09
N ARG A 145 4.99 -12.91 -10.83
CA ARG A 145 4.16 -11.82 -10.24
C ARG A 145 3.22 -12.29 -9.12
N TRP A 146 2.76 -13.53 -9.17
CA TRP A 146 1.88 -14.07 -8.14
C TRP A 146 2.60 -14.21 -6.78
N ALA A 147 3.93 -14.36 -6.75
CA ALA A 147 4.71 -14.37 -5.51
C ALA A 147 4.59 -13.02 -4.79
N ALA A 148 4.60 -11.91 -5.53
CA ALA A 148 4.30 -10.60 -4.94
C ALA A 148 2.86 -10.53 -4.39
N ILE A 149 1.88 -11.21 -5.01
CA ILE A 149 0.53 -11.28 -4.44
C ILE A 149 0.54 -12.05 -3.10
N VAL A 150 1.34 -13.11 -2.98
CA VAL A 150 1.53 -13.83 -1.71
C VAL A 150 2.17 -12.92 -0.66
N ASP A 151 3.26 -12.23 -1.01
CA ASP A 151 3.91 -11.25 -0.13
C ASP A 151 2.95 -10.16 0.35
N PHE A 152 2.11 -9.66 -0.57
CA PHE A 152 1.09 -8.65 -0.28
C PHE A 152 0.14 -9.13 0.81
N PHE A 153 -0.46 -10.31 0.64
CA PHE A 153 -1.38 -10.87 1.62
C PHE A 153 -0.69 -11.29 2.91
N LEU A 154 0.51 -11.87 2.84
CA LEU A 154 1.32 -12.24 4.01
C LEU A 154 1.61 -11.01 4.89
N ALA A 155 2.13 -9.94 4.29
CA ALA A 155 2.43 -8.71 5.00
C ALA A 155 1.17 -7.98 5.51
N SER A 156 0.05 -8.09 4.78
CA SER A 156 -1.24 -7.51 5.18
C SER A 156 -1.90 -8.21 6.39
N ARG A 157 -1.28 -9.28 6.91
CA ARG A 157 -1.64 -9.91 8.19
C ARG A 157 -0.96 -9.26 9.40
N ALA A 158 -0.09 -8.26 9.19
CA ALA A 158 0.57 -7.55 10.29
C ALA A 158 -0.44 -6.97 11.28
N ARG A 159 -0.23 -7.21 12.56
CA ARG A 159 -1.19 -6.85 13.62
C ARG A 159 -1.05 -5.43 14.13
N TYR A 160 0.16 -4.86 14.08
CA TYR A 160 0.45 -3.58 14.75
C TYR A 160 1.03 -2.54 13.81
N ALA A 161 1.98 -2.92 12.97
CA ALA A 161 2.66 -1.96 12.13
C ALA A 161 3.15 -2.50 10.79
N VAL A 162 3.22 -1.61 9.81
CA VAL A 162 3.94 -1.82 8.56
C VAL A 162 5.05 -0.78 8.46
N ILE A 163 6.23 -1.22 8.06
CA ILE A 163 7.42 -0.41 7.88
C ILE A 163 7.80 -0.45 6.40
N THR A 164 7.99 0.71 5.78
CA THR A 164 8.62 0.82 4.46
C THR A 164 10.06 1.28 4.63
N GLY A 165 11.00 0.52 4.09
CA GLY A 165 12.39 0.95 4.00
C GLY A 165 12.59 1.97 2.90
N ALA A 166 13.19 3.11 3.25
CA ALA A 166 13.60 4.13 2.31
C ALA A 166 14.97 3.75 1.71
N HIS A 167 14.98 3.06 0.58
CA HIS A 167 16.14 2.95 -0.32
C HIS A 167 15.72 2.16 -1.57
N PRO A 168 16.07 2.56 -2.80
CA PRO A 168 16.13 3.94 -3.23
C PRO A 168 14.73 4.58 -3.29
N ARG A 169 13.66 3.92 -2.82
CA ARG A 169 12.28 4.43 -2.86
C ARG A 169 11.69 4.63 -1.47
N VAL A 170 11.08 5.77 -1.20
CA VAL A 170 10.36 6.05 0.05
C VAL A 170 8.85 5.92 -0.16
N GLY A 171 8.14 5.29 0.79
CA GLY A 171 6.67 5.27 0.79
C GLY A 171 6.06 4.65 -0.46
N THR A 172 6.56 3.48 -0.88
CA THR A 172 6.08 2.84 -2.13
C THR A 172 4.57 2.59 -2.08
N THR A 173 3.89 2.69 -3.23
CA THR A 173 2.46 2.38 -3.33
C THR A 173 2.16 0.98 -2.80
N TYR A 174 3.05 0.03 -3.05
CA TYR A 174 2.90 -1.34 -2.56
C TYR A 174 2.87 -1.42 -1.03
N ALA A 175 3.82 -0.78 -0.33
CA ALA A 175 3.82 -0.69 1.13
C ALA A 175 2.60 0.04 1.69
N GLN A 176 2.15 1.10 1.02
CA GLN A 176 0.93 1.83 1.39
C GLN A 176 -0.32 0.93 1.30
N LEU A 177 -0.44 0.14 0.24
CA LEU A 177 -1.57 -0.80 0.07
C LEU A 177 -1.53 -1.93 1.10
N ILE A 178 -0.33 -2.45 1.42
CA ILE A 178 -0.17 -3.43 2.51
C ILE A 178 -0.64 -2.83 3.84
N ALA A 179 -0.13 -1.64 4.18
CA ALA A 179 -0.48 -0.97 5.43
C ALA A 179 -1.98 -0.66 5.50
N ALA A 180 -2.60 -0.30 4.37
CA ALA A 180 -4.01 0.01 4.27
C ALA A 180 -4.87 -1.21 4.58
N LEU A 181 -4.57 -2.34 3.93
CA LEU A 181 -5.28 -3.59 4.15
C LEU A 181 -5.01 -4.17 5.54
N ALA A 182 -3.79 -4.11 6.05
CA ALA A 182 -3.46 -4.54 7.41
C ALA A 182 -4.23 -3.75 8.48
N ALA A 183 -4.33 -2.43 8.32
CA ALA A 183 -5.12 -1.60 9.23
C ALA A 183 -6.63 -1.95 9.16
N ALA A 184 -7.17 -2.21 7.97
CA ALA A 184 -8.56 -2.67 7.79
C ALA A 184 -8.81 -4.07 8.40
N ASN A 185 -7.88 -4.99 8.26
CA ASN A 185 -7.98 -6.34 8.83
C ASN A 185 -7.95 -6.34 10.37
N THR A 186 -7.27 -5.37 10.98
CA THR A 186 -7.06 -5.31 12.43
C THR A 186 -8.14 -4.51 13.16
N TYR A 187 -8.83 -3.59 12.46
CA TYR A 187 -9.86 -2.74 13.03
C TYR A 187 -11.00 -3.51 13.70
N ASP A 188 -11.49 -4.59 13.05
CA ASP A 188 -12.58 -5.40 13.61
C ASP A 188 -12.14 -6.29 14.78
N LEU A 189 -10.83 -6.54 14.93
CA LEU A 189 -10.27 -7.42 15.97
C LEU A 189 -9.96 -6.68 17.27
N LYS A 190 -9.82 -5.35 17.24
CA LYS A 190 -9.53 -4.52 18.41
C LYS A 190 -10.35 -3.22 18.38
N PRO A 191 -11.59 -3.24 18.92
CA PRO A 191 -12.37 -2.03 19.14
C PRO A 191 -11.70 -1.04 20.13
N SER A 192 -10.66 -1.47 20.86
CA SER A 192 -10.06 -0.76 21.99
C SER A 192 -8.97 0.27 21.64
N GLY A 193 -8.98 0.85 20.43
CA GLY A 193 -8.15 2.04 20.14
C GLY A 193 -6.63 1.81 20.02
N ALA A 194 -6.16 0.59 19.79
CA ALA A 194 -4.76 0.38 19.40
C ALA A 194 -4.58 0.78 17.93
N ASN A 195 -4.11 2.00 17.69
CA ASN A 195 -3.91 2.52 16.33
C ASN A 195 -2.84 1.72 15.59
N PHE A 196 -3.23 1.12 14.47
CA PHE A 196 -2.30 0.55 13.51
C PHE A 196 -1.33 1.64 13.02
N THR A 197 -0.03 1.35 12.98
CA THR A 197 0.99 2.35 12.66
C THR A 197 1.70 2.04 11.33
N PHE A 198 1.77 3.03 10.44
CA PHE A 198 2.61 2.96 9.25
C PHE A 198 3.88 3.80 9.45
N LEU A 199 5.05 3.22 9.23
CA LEU A 199 6.35 3.83 9.50
C LEU A 199 7.24 3.85 8.26
N SER A 200 8.03 4.90 8.09
CA SER A 200 9.09 4.99 7.10
C SER A 200 10.45 4.95 7.80
N SER A 201 11.28 3.98 7.43
CA SER A 201 12.66 3.87 7.88
C SER A 201 13.57 4.64 6.93
N ILE A 202 14.16 5.74 7.39
CA ILE A 202 14.99 6.64 6.58
C ILE A 202 16.44 6.60 7.08
N HIS A 203 17.37 6.16 6.22
CA HIS A 203 18.79 6.14 6.56
C HIS A 203 19.41 7.55 6.48
N SER A 204 20.54 7.73 7.17
CA SER A 204 21.16 9.04 7.39
C SER A 204 21.51 9.77 6.09
N SER A 205 22.01 9.05 5.08
CA SER A 205 22.35 9.63 3.79
C SER A 205 21.12 10.25 3.08
N LEU A 206 19.94 9.63 3.16
CA LEU A 206 18.70 10.21 2.62
C LEU A 206 18.24 11.43 3.42
N LEU A 207 18.49 11.46 4.72
CA LEU A 207 18.14 12.62 5.55
C LEU A 207 19.00 13.84 5.22
N VAL A 208 20.30 13.62 5.01
CA VAL A 208 21.28 14.69 4.70
C VAL A 208 21.12 15.19 3.26
N HIS A 209 20.95 14.29 2.30
CA HIS A 209 20.89 14.66 0.87
C HIS A 209 19.47 14.95 0.37
N GLY A 210 18.45 14.66 1.17
CA GLY A 210 17.05 14.82 0.78
C GLY A 210 16.56 13.72 -0.15
N LEU A 211 15.34 13.91 -0.67
CA LEU A 211 14.65 12.97 -1.53
C LEU A 211 14.71 13.34 -3.02
N SER A 212 15.69 14.15 -3.42
CA SER A 212 15.84 14.64 -4.80
C SER A 212 16.04 13.54 -5.85
N THR A 213 16.49 12.35 -5.43
CA THR A 213 16.70 11.18 -6.28
C THR A 213 15.47 10.27 -6.40
N GLN A 214 14.34 10.62 -5.75
CA GLN A 214 13.11 9.83 -5.70
C GLN A 214 12.22 9.90 -6.97
N VAL A 215 12.81 9.77 -8.17
CA VAL A 215 12.14 10.05 -9.46
C VAL A 215 10.97 9.10 -9.79
N GLY A 216 9.70 9.54 -9.79
CA GLY A 216 8.59 8.72 -10.30
C GLY A 216 7.20 9.37 -10.23
N ARG A 217 6.35 9.11 -11.23
CA ARG A 217 5.05 9.79 -11.46
C ARG A 217 4.03 9.74 -10.31
N SER A 218 4.23 8.91 -9.29
CA SER A 218 3.33 8.74 -8.14
C SER A 218 3.98 9.08 -6.80
N HIS A 219 5.19 9.64 -6.80
CA HIS A 219 5.91 10.00 -5.58
C HIS A 219 5.87 11.52 -5.39
N ILE A 220 4.93 11.99 -4.56
CA ILE A 220 4.86 13.39 -4.09
C ILE A 220 6.15 13.83 -3.38
N TRP A 221 7.05 12.89 -3.08
CA TRP A 221 8.30 13.06 -2.35
C TRP A 221 9.37 13.88 -3.09
N ASP A 222 9.27 14.08 -4.41
CA ASP A 222 10.18 14.98 -5.16
C ASP A 222 10.10 16.42 -4.64
N THR A 223 8.97 16.81 -4.02
CA THR A 223 8.82 18.12 -3.35
C THR A 223 9.69 18.26 -2.09
N TYR A 224 10.23 17.16 -1.57
CA TYR A 224 11.14 17.11 -0.42
C TYR A 224 12.60 16.88 -0.86
N ALA A 225 12.98 17.49 -1.98
CA ALA A 225 14.32 17.35 -2.58
C ALA A 225 15.48 17.90 -1.72
N GLY A 226 15.20 18.71 -0.70
CA GLY A 226 16.19 19.25 0.23
C GLY A 226 16.45 18.36 1.44
N PRO A 227 17.47 18.67 2.27
CA PRO A 227 17.76 17.93 3.50
C PRO A 227 16.49 17.80 4.36
N LEU A 228 16.15 16.57 4.74
CA LEU A 228 15.04 16.29 5.67
C LEU A 228 15.47 16.51 7.12
N SER A 229 16.77 16.62 7.37
CA SER A 229 17.33 16.90 8.69
C SER A 229 18.63 17.72 8.60
N CYS A 230 19.06 18.22 9.75
CA CYS A 230 20.42 18.75 9.92
C CYS A 230 21.49 17.65 9.73
N GLY A 231 22.74 18.05 9.52
CA GLY A 231 23.87 17.13 9.42
C GLY A 231 24.10 16.32 10.69
N HIS A 232 24.63 15.09 10.54
CA HIS A 232 24.94 14.13 11.61
C HIS A 232 23.75 13.53 12.37
N GLN A 233 22.53 13.64 11.86
CA GLN A 233 21.42 12.90 12.45
C GLN A 233 21.53 11.38 12.17
N PRO A 234 21.22 10.53 13.17
CA PRO A 234 21.13 9.09 12.99
C PRO A 234 19.93 8.73 12.10
N HIS A 235 19.78 7.44 11.77
CA HIS A 235 18.61 6.93 11.05
C HIS A 235 17.30 7.36 11.74
N GLN A 236 16.27 7.66 10.95
CA GLN A 236 14.95 8.04 11.44
C GLN A 236 13.91 6.94 11.17
N CYS A 237 13.00 6.78 12.11
CA CYS A 237 11.80 5.94 11.95
C CYS A 237 10.59 6.85 12.13
N ALA A 238 10.04 7.32 11.01
CA ALA A 238 9.01 8.36 10.98
C ALA A 238 7.62 7.76 10.85
N VAL A 239 6.67 8.24 11.67
CA VAL A 239 5.24 7.95 11.45
C VAL A 239 4.83 8.54 10.12
N THR A 240 4.30 7.68 9.27
CA THR A 240 3.90 8.02 7.91
C THR A 240 2.38 7.98 7.83
N PRO A 241 1.73 9.01 7.26
CA PRO A 241 0.30 8.97 7.02
C PRO A 241 -0.05 7.76 6.18
N LEU A 242 -0.94 6.92 6.73
CA LEU A 242 -1.52 5.80 6.03
C LEU A 242 -2.52 6.36 5.03
N LEU A 243 -2.19 6.27 3.72
CA LEU A 243 -2.98 6.81 2.59
C LEU A 243 -3.80 8.06 2.95
N PRO A 244 -3.27 9.28 2.76
CA PRO A 244 -3.96 10.50 3.19
C PRO A 244 -5.41 10.52 2.67
N PRO A 245 -6.35 11.10 3.44
CA PRO A 245 -7.74 11.21 3.02
C PRO A 245 -7.82 11.65 1.56
N THR A 246 -8.35 10.77 0.72
CA THR A 246 -8.48 11.06 -0.71
C THR A 246 -9.77 11.81 -0.97
N TRP A 247 -10.06 12.14 -2.23
CA TRP A 247 -11.20 12.96 -2.65
C TRP A 247 -12.60 12.47 -2.19
N TRP A 248 -12.69 11.31 -1.53
CA TRP A 248 -13.91 10.79 -0.91
C TRP A 248 -13.88 10.68 0.63
N ASP A 249 -12.73 10.91 1.28
CA ASP A 249 -12.48 10.64 2.71
C ASP A 249 -12.70 11.86 3.65
N GLY A 250 -13.38 12.91 3.17
CA GLY A 250 -13.69 14.10 3.96
C GLY A 250 -13.93 15.33 3.09
N THR A 251 -14.05 16.51 3.71
CA THR A 251 -13.99 17.79 2.98
C THR A 251 -12.66 17.86 2.25
N TRP A 252 -12.74 17.95 0.92
CA TRP A 252 -11.64 17.82 -0.02
C TRP A 252 -10.39 18.63 0.40
N GLN A 253 -9.20 18.08 0.12
CA GLN A 253 -8.07 18.93 -0.25
C GLN A 253 -8.21 19.20 -1.74
N SER A 254 -8.20 20.48 -2.14
CA SER A 254 -8.28 20.87 -3.55
C SER A 254 -7.29 20.04 -4.37
N PRO A 255 -7.71 19.40 -5.49
CA PRO A 255 -6.77 18.72 -6.37
C PRO A 255 -5.71 19.70 -6.84
N ASN A 256 -4.57 19.17 -7.28
CA ASN A 256 -3.58 20.02 -7.92
C ASN A 256 -4.20 20.74 -9.13
N PRO A 257 -3.74 21.95 -9.49
CA PRO A 257 -4.36 22.75 -10.55
C PRO A 257 -4.47 22.04 -11.91
N ARG A 258 -3.57 21.08 -12.17
CA ARG A 258 -3.60 20.27 -13.39
C ARG A 258 -4.80 19.34 -13.44
N ASP A 259 -5.11 18.68 -12.32
CA ASP A 259 -6.23 17.76 -12.22
C ASP A 259 -7.57 18.52 -12.17
N VAL A 260 -7.62 19.69 -11.52
CA VAL A 260 -8.77 20.61 -11.59
C VAL A 260 -9.06 20.99 -13.05
N LYS A 261 -8.03 21.37 -13.81
CA LYS A 261 -8.18 21.70 -15.23
C LYS A 261 -8.72 20.51 -16.04
N ARG A 262 -8.16 19.31 -15.86
CA ARG A 262 -8.64 18.09 -16.53
C ARG A 262 -10.10 17.78 -16.20
N LEU A 263 -10.49 17.87 -14.93
CA LEU A 263 -11.86 17.62 -14.50
C LEU A 263 -12.82 18.65 -15.10
N SER A 264 -12.41 19.92 -15.19
CA SER A 264 -13.21 20.98 -15.83
C SER A 264 -13.46 20.73 -17.33
N GLU A 265 -12.52 20.09 -18.04
CA GLU A 265 -12.70 19.68 -19.45
C GLU A 265 -13.80 18.61 -19.62
N TYR A 266 -14.10 17.85 -18.56
CA TYR A 266 -15.21 16.90 -18.49
C TYR A 266 -16.47 17.49 -17.84
N GLY A 267 -16.52 18.81 -17.62
CA GLY A 267 -17.64 19.51 -16.98
C GLY A 267 -17.72 19.33 -15.47
N VAL A 268 -16.70 18.74 -14.84
CA VAL A 268 -16.60 18.58 -13.40
C VAL A 268 -15.90 19.81 -12.83
N GLN A 269 -16.69 20.79 -12.39
CA GLN A 269 -16.18 21.94 -11.63
C GLN A 269 -16.12 21.61 -10.14
N LEU A 270 -15.04 22.07 -9.49
CA LEU A 270 -14.77 21.83 -8.09
C LEU A 270 -14.72 23.16 -7.33
N SER A 271 -15.22 23.17 -6.10
CA SER A 271 -15.08 24.31 -5.18
C SER A 271 -13.63 24.47 -4.71
N ILE A 272 -13.36 25.56 -3.98
CA ILE A 272 -12.03 25.80 -3.38
C ILE A 272 -11.64 24.76 -2.33
N THR A 273 -12.63 24.11 -1.70
CA THR A 273 -12.37 22.95 -0.86
C THR A 273 -12.18 21.74 -1.74
N GLY A 274 -12.93 21.62 -2.83
CA GLY A 274 -12.82 20.60 -3.87
C GLY A 274 -14.16 19.94 -4.17
N GLU A 275 -15.24 20.32 -3.49
CA GLU A 275 -16.58 19.76 -3.71
C GLU A 275 -17.06 19.93 -5.15
N VAL A 276 -17.67 18.89 -5.72
CA VAL A 276 -18.20 18.94 -7.09
C VAL A 276 -19.48 19.78 -7.11
N ASP A 277 -19.55 20.73 -8.04
CA ASP A 277 -20.80 21.40 -8.37
C ASP A 277 -21.69 20.44 -9.18
N GLU A 278 -22.53 19.66 -8.49
CA GLU A 278 -23.41 18.68 -9.11
C GLU A 278 -24.40 19.34 -10.09
N SER A 279 -24.82 20.58 -9.82
CA SER A 279 -25.77 21.29 -10.68
C SER A 279 -25.16 21.59 -12.06
N GLN A 280 -23.89 22.01 -12.08
CA GLN A 280 -23.14 22.25 -13.31
C GLN A 280 -22.76 20.96 -14.02
N LEU A 281 -22.37 19.92 -13.28
CA LEU A 281 -22.09 18.61 -13.87
C LEU A 281 -23.33 18.05 -14.58
N LEU A 282 -24.50 18.13 -13.94
CA LEU A 282 -25.77 17.70 -14.54
C LEU A 282 -26.16 18.56 -15.75
N ALA A 283 -25.88 19.86 -15.73
CA ALA A 283 -26.08 20.73 -16.89
C ALA A 283 -25.14 20.34 -18.05
N HIS A 284 -23.88 20.06 -17.74
CA HIS A 284 -22.89 19.61 -18.72
C HIS A 284 -23.28 18.26 -19.35
N CYS A 285 -23.69 17.28 -18.53
CA CYS A 285 -24.18 15.98 -19.02
C CYS A 285 -25.39 16.14 -19.95
N ARG A 286 -26.37 16.98 -19.56
CA ARG A 286 -27.55 17.27 -20.40
C ARG A 286 -27.16 17.96 -21.71
N SER A 287 -26.20 18.88 -21.69
CA SER A 287 -25.70 19.53 -22.92
C SER A 287 -25.00 18.57 -23.90
N ARG A 288 -24.58 17.38 -23.44
CA ARG A 288 -24.00 16.35 -24.29
C ARG A 288 -24.99 15.27 -24.71
N GLU A 289 -26.22 15.28 -24.17
CA GLU A 289 -27.25 14.29 -24.46
C GLU A 289 -27.69 14.34 -25.94
N ASP A 290 -27.53 15.50 -26.59
CA ASP A 290 -27.80 15.73 -28.02
C ASP A 290 -26.71 15.17 -28.95
N HIS A 291 -25.58 14.68 -28.41
CA HIS A 291 -24.42 14.19 -29.16
C HIS A 291 -24.08 12.72 -28.92
N VAL A 292 -24.91 12.00 -28.16
CA VAL A 292 -24.73 10.55 -27.94
C VAL A 292 -25.90 9.82 -28.58
N ASP A 293 -25.64 9.14 -29.70
CA ASP A 293 -26.62 8.26 -30.32
C ASP A 293 -27.05 7.19 -29.30
N ARG A 294 -28.29 7.31 -28.81
CA ARG A 294 -28.91 6.27 -28.00
C ARG A 294 -29.26 5.10 -28.91
N TYR A 295 -28.42 4.07 -28.94
CA TYR A 295 -28.83 2.78 -29.46
C TYR A 295 -29.88 2.18 -28.52
N SER A 296 -31.15 2.20 -28.93
CA SER A 296 -32.22 1.46 -28.27
C SER A 296 -32.03 -0.04 -28.51
N VAL A 297 -31.31 -0.70 -27.61
CA VAL A 297 -31.33 -2.17 -27.53
C VAL A 297 -32.62 -2.54 -26.82
N LEU A 298 -33.70 -2.70 -27.59
CA LEU A 298 -34.87 -3.58 -27.40
C LEU A 298 -36.06 -3.07 -28.23
N SER A 299 -36.52 -3.91 -29.17
CA SER A 299 -37.70 -3.68 -30.00
C SER A 299 -38.95 -3.50 -29.12
N SER A 300 -39.70 -2.44 -29.39
CA SER A 300 -41.04 -2.24 -28.85
C SER A 300 -42.04 -3.11 -29.61
N ASP A 301 -42.08 -4.41 -29.33
CA ASP A 301 -43.19 -5.28 -29.69
C ASP A 301 -43.77 -5.94 -28.45
N ILE A 302 -44.45 -5.13 -27.63
CA ILE A 302 -45.60 -5.59 -26.84
C ILE A 302 -46.63 -4.47 -26.84
N LYS A 303 -47.58 -4.54 -27.78
CA LYS A 303 -48.94 -4.04 -27.55
C LYS A 303 -49.89 -5.22 -27.64
N ASN A 304 -50.45 -5.55 -26.49
CA ASN A 304 -51.59 -6.43 -26.33
C ASN A 304 -52.81 -5.86 -27.08
N SER A 305 -53.32 -6.64 -28.03
CA SER A 305 -54.76 -6.82 -28.32
C SER A 305 -54.92 -8.07 -29.18
#